data_AF-S3CJ42-F1
#
_entry.id   AF-S3CJ42-F1
#
_cell.length_a   1.000
_cell.length_b   1.000
_cell.length_c   1.000
_cell.angle_alpha   90.00
_cell.angle_beta   90.00
_cell.angle_gamma   90.00
#
_symmetry.space_group_name_H-M   'P 1'
#
loop_
_entity.id
_entity.type
_entity.pdbx_description
1 polymer ?
#
loop_
_entity_poly.entity_id
_entity_poly.type
_entity_poly.pdbx_seq_one_letter_code
_entity_poly.pdbx_strand_id
1 'polypeptide(L)'
;MLHGKKGFDRIVYAFKNVLQSPVTWLFHDLTMGASGSDILASHFPSAKVCNPMVIENFTCDVPNFRAPTDNIPANDGDFEDYSVDMYEWLALMLLQSPRTFKDDRIDPLLSRCRAPGISVTSSGLVKVTWQGFLSPMWAHKTFVEMLLTLPSDEVARY
;
A
#
# COMPACT_ATOMS: atom_id res chain seq x y z
N MET A 1 -26.16 3.72 22.79
CA MET A 1 -26.63 4.92 23.52
C MET A 1 -28.11 5.11 23.21
N LEU A 2 -28.93 5.47 24.20
CA LEU A 2 -30.38 5.57 24.01
C LEU A 2 -30.82 7.03 23.96
N HIS A 3 -31.69 7.38 23.01
CA HIS A 3 -32.34 8.69 22.97
C HIS A 3 -33.07 8.99 24.30
N GLY A 4 -33.07 10.25 24.73
CA GLY A 4 -33.75 10.70 25.96
C GLY A 4 -32.99 10.39 27.26
N LYS A 5 -31.77 9.85 27.18
CA LYS A 5 -30.86 9.77 28.32
C LYS A 5 -29.95 10.99 28.32
N LYS A 6 -29.69 11.55 29.51
CA LYS A 6 -28.86 12.74 29.73
C LYS A 6 -27.52 12.72 28.99
N GLY A 7 -26.88 11.56 28.90
CA GLY A 7 -25.62 11.40 28.14
C GLY A 7 -25.79 11.62 26.64
N PHE A 8 -26.85 11.06 26.04
CA PHE A 8 -27.17 11.26 24.63
C PHE A 8 -27.57 12.72 24.35
N ASP A 9 -28.43 13.29 25.19
CA ASP A 9 -28.92 14.66 25.00
C ASP A 9 -27.77 15.69 25.10
N ARG A 10 -26.77 15.42 25.96
CA ARG A 10 -25.57 16.24 26.05
C ARG A 10 -24.72 16.19 24.78
N ILE A 11 -24.65 15.06 24.10
CA ILE A 11 -23.96 14.94 22.80
C ILE A 11 -24.71 15.73 21.73
N VAL A 12 -26.04 15.58 21.66
CA VAL A 12 -26.88 16.36 20.73
C VAL A 12 -26.72 17.86 20.99
N TYR A 13 -26.72 18.28 22.26
CA TYR A 13 -26.47 19.66 22.63
C TYR A 13 -25.11 20.15 22.15
N ALA A 14 -24.05 19.35 22.34
CA ALA A 14 -22.71 19.70 21.91
C ALA A 14 -22.61 19.93 20.39
N PHE A 15 -23.17 19.03 19.56
CA PHE A 15 -23.17 19.20 18.10
C PHE A 15 -24.03 20.37 17.61
N LYS A 16 -25.00 20.84 18.40
CA LYS A 16 -25.84 22.00 18.03
C LYS A 16 -25.29 23.34 18.53
N ASN A 17 -24.67 23.37 19.71
CA ASN A 17 -24.38 24.62 20.43
C ASN A 17 -22.89 24.86 20.67
N VAL A 18 -22.05 23.82 20.60
CA VAL A 18 -20.63 23.91 20.97
C VAL A 18 -19.74 23.67 19.75
N LEU A 19 -19.96 22.58 19.03
CA LEU A 19 -19.17 22.15 17.88
C LEU A 19 -19.76 22.70 16.58
N GLN A 20 -19.80 24.03 16.45
CA GLN A 20 -20.46 24.69 15.32
C GLN A 20 -19.55 24.88 14.09
N SER A 21 -18.23 24.72 14.26
CA SER A 21 -17.30 24.84 13.14
C SER A 21 -17.47 23.67 12.17
N PRO A 22 -17.60 23.92 10.85
CA PRO A 22 -17.71 22.85 9.87
C PRO A 22 -16.40 22.05 9.79
N VAL A 23 -16.53 20.73 9.62
CA VAL A 23 -15.41 19.80 9.45
C VAL A 23 -15.60 19.05 8.14
N THR A 24 -14.53 18.94 7.35
CA THR A 24 -14.51 18.11 6.14
C THR A 24 -14.16 16.68 6.52
N TRP A 25 -15.04 15.74 6.16
CA TRP A 25 -14.85 14.33 6.43
C TRP A 25 -14.57 13.56 5.14
N LEU A 26 -13.69 12.57 5.23
CA LEU A 26 -13.60 11.51 4.24
C LEU A 26 -14.53 10.38 4.70
N PHE A 27 -15.36 9.89 3.79
CA PHE A 27 -16.33 8.85 4.08
C PHE A 27 -16.23 7.74 3.04
N HIS A 28 -16.39 6.50 3.49
CA HIS A 28 -16.52 5.33 2.62
C HIS A 28 -17.70 4.50 3.09
N ASP A 29 -18.65 4.27 2.19
CA ASP A 29 -19.81 3.44 2.47
C ASP A 29 -19.45 1.96 2.32
N LEU A 30 -19.46 1.25 3.45
CA LEU A 30 -19.17 -0.18 3.53
C LEU A 30 -20.32 -1.05 2.99
N THR A 31 -21.49 -0.47 2.73
CA THR A 31 -22.71 -1.17 2.31
C THR A 31 -23.01 -1.06 0.81
N MET A 32 -22.12 -0.44 0.03
CA MET A 32 -22.28 -0.27 -1.42
C MET A 32 -22.70 -1.59 -2.11
N GLY A 33 -23.98 -1.68 -2.49
CA GLY A 33 -24.58 -2.88 -3.10
C GLY A 33 -25.81 -3.43 -2.36
N ALA A 34 -25.99 -3.14 -1.08
CA ALA A 34 -27.27 -3.27 -0.42
C ALA A 34 -28.13 -2.07 -0.79
N SER A 35 -29.43 -2.27 -1.03
CA SER A 35 -30.42 -1.26 -1.42
C SER A 35 -30.72 -0.21 -0.33
N GLY A 36 -29.70 0.24 0.39
CA GLY A 36 -29.75 1.34 1.34
C GLY A 36 -29.71 2.65 0.57
N SER A 37 -30.74 3.48 0.77
CA SER A 37 -30.78 4.88 0.37
C SER A 37 -29.44 5.56 0.62
N ASP A 38 -28.96 6.37 -0.33
CA ASP A 38 -27.79 7.21 -0.16
C ASP A 38 -28.05 8.24 0.94
N ILE A 39 -27.86 7.84 2.22
CA ILE A 39 -28.07 8.68 3.41
C ILE A 39 -27.24 9.97 3.27
N LEU A 40 -26.10 9.86 2.59
CA LEU A 40 -25.19 10.97 2.34
C LEU A 40 -25.67 11.90 1.24
N ALA A 41 -26.55 11.48 0.32
CA ALA A 41 -27.09 12.36 -0.72
C ALA A 41 -27.69 13.65 -0.13
N SER A 42 -28.33 13.55 1.04
CA SER A 42 -28.88 14.70 1.78
C SER A 42 -27.83 15.72 2.22
N HIS A 43 -26.55 15.33 2.23
CA HIS A 43 -25.40 16.12 2.62
C HIS A 43 -24.50 16.52 1.43
N PHE A 44 -24.96 16.31 0.18
CA PHE A 44 -24.26 16.71 -1.05
C PHE A 44 -22.77 16.30 -1.08
N PRO A 45 -22.47 14.99 -1.04
CA PRO A 45 -21.11 14.51 -0.91
C PRO A 45 -20.35 14.77 -2.22
N SER A 46 -19.05 15.08 -2.09
CA SER A 46 -18.15 15.16 -3.24
C SER A 46 -17.52 13.80 -3.50
N ALA A 47 -17.95 13.11 -4.55
CA ALA A 47 -17.37 11.83 -4.94
C ALA A 47 -15.88 12.00 -5.29
N LYS A 48 -15.03 11.14 -4.74
CA LYS A 48 -13.60 11.06 -5.02
C LYS A 48 -13.26 9.66 -5.51
N VAL A 49 -12.73 9.58 -6.74
CA VAL A 49 -12.29 8.33 -7.34
C VAL A 49 -10.77 8.23 -7.21
N CYS A 50 -10.28 7.10 -6.68
CA CYS A 50 -8.85 6.82 -6.58
C CYS A 50 -8.41 6.08 -7.85
N ASN A 51 -7.96 6.82 -8.85
CA ASN A 51 -7.47 6.22 -10.10
C ASN A 51 -6.06 5.63 -9.92
N PRO A 52 -5.74 4.49 -10.57
CA PRO A 52 -4.38 3.97 -10.58
C PRO A 52 -3.46 4.92 -11.35
N MET A 53 -2.29 5.16 -10.78
CA MET A 53 -1.14 5.71 -11.46
C MET A 53 -0.24 4.56 -11.89
N VAL A 54 0.01 4.44 -13.19
CA VAL A 54 0.83 3.38 -13.77
C VAL A 54 2.11 3.99 -14.33
N ILE A 55 3.25 3.44 -13.94
CA ILE A 55 4.56 3.72 -14.52
C ILE A 55 5.04 2.41 -15.15
N GLU A 56 5.14 2.41 -16.48
CA GLU A 56 5.46 1.22 -17.26
C GLU A 56 6.94 1.22 -17.69
N ASN A 57 7.44 0.02 -17.98
CA ASN A 57 8.63 -0.22 -18.80
C ASN A 57 9.91 0.46 -18.31
N PHE A 58 10.10 0.58 -16.99
CA PHE A 58 11.40 0.96 -16.45
C PHE A 58 12.25 -0.30 -16.20
N THR A 59 13.52 -0.22 -16.58
CA THR A 59 14.47 -1.33 -16.36
C THR A 59 15.21 -1.10 -15.06
N CYS A 60 15.10 -2.06 -14.15
CA CYS A 60 15.77 -2.00 -12.87
C CYS A 60 16.50 -3.30 -12.55
N ASP A 61 17.41 -3.15 -11.62
CA ASP A 61 18.15 -4.24 -11.03
C ASP A 61 17.27 -4.90 -9.97
N VAL A 62 16.80 -6.12 -10.27
CA VAL A 62 15.89 -6.91 -9.44
C VAL A 62 16.67 -7.94 -8.63
N PRO A 63 16.58 -7.89 -7.29
CA PRO A 63 17.32 -8.82 -6.44
C PRO A 63 16.65 -10.20 -6.45
N ASN A 64 17.35 -11.20 -5.90
CA ASN A 64 16.77 -12.53 -5.76
C ASN A 64 15.76 -12.56 -4.60
N PHE A 65 14.50 -12.89 -4.89
CA PHE A 65 13.43 -12.98 -3.90
C PHE A 65 13.44 -14.27 -3.07
N ARG A 66 14.39 -15.18 -3.31
CA ARG A 66 14.56 -16.40 -2.51
C ARG A 66 15.23 -16.05 -1.18
N ALA A 67 14.44 -16.11 -0.11
CA ALA A 67 14.95 -15.94 1.24
C ALA A 67 15.96 -17.05 1.60
N PRO A 68 16.98 -16.75 2.41
CA PRO A 68 17.89 -17.76 2.95
C PRO A 68 17.15 -18.59 4.01
N THR A 69 16.41 -19.62 3.58
CA THR A 69 15.68 -20.55 4.45
C THR A 69 16.32 -21.94 4.54
N ASP A 70 17.37 -22.20 3.75
CA ASP A 70 18.04 -23.50 3.71
C ASP A 70 18.97 -23.68 4.94
N ASN A 71 18.54 -24.49 5.92
CA ASN A 71 19.35 -25.07 7.00
C ASN A 71 20.02 -24.12 8.00
N ILE A 72 19.34 -23.04 8.38
CA ILE A 72 19.88 -22.08 9.35
C ILE A 72 19.31 -22.39 10.75
N PRO A 73 20.14 -22.55 11.82
CA PRO A 73 19.62 -22.63 13.18
C PRO A 73 18.77 -21.39 13.47
N ALA A 74 17.70 -21.52 14.25
CA ALA A 74 16.59 -20.57 14.38
C ALA A 74 16.91 -19.10 14.79
N ASN A 75 18.17 -18.68 14.80
CA ASN A 75 18.64 -17.39 15.28
C ASN A 75 19.89 -16.86 14.53
N ASP A 76 20.15 -17.27 13.28
CA ASP A 76 21.16 -16.59 12.47
C ASP A 76 20.53 -15.34 11.85
N GLY A 77 21.14 -14.17 12.03
CA GLY A 77 20.61 -12.87 11.61
C GLY A 77 20.36 -12.72 10.11
N ASP A 78 20.78 -13.71 9.31
CA ASP A 78 20.70 -13.74 7.85
C ASP A 78 19.29 -13.47 7.29
N PHE A 79 18.23 -13.98 7.93
CA PHE A 79 16.86 -13.69 7.47
C PHE A 79 16.43 -12.26 7.80
N GLU A 80 16.86 -11.74 8.95
CA GLU A 80 16.58 -10.35 9.34
C GLU A 80 17.31 -9.39 8.39
N ASP A 81 18.59 -9.61 8.15
CA ASP A 81 19.40 -8.82 7.22
C ASP A 81 18.81 -8.86 5.81
N TYR A 82 18.45 -10.05 5.31
CA TYR A 82 17.75 -10.20 4.02
C TYR A 82 16.43 -9.41 3.98
N SER A 83 15.65 -9.47 5.05
CA SER A 83 14.34 -8.79 5.12
C SER A 83 14.51 -7.26 5.13
N VAL A 84 15.50 -6.76 5.85
CA VAL A 84 15.86 -5.33 5.89
C VAL A 84 16.32 -4.87 4.51
N ASP A 85 17.26 -5.61 3.90
CA ASP A 85 17.79 -5.35 2.57
C ASP A 85 16.68 -5.29 1.50
N MET A 86 15.75 -6.24 1.55
CA MET A 86 14.59 -6.27 0.64
C MET A 86 13.64 -5.11 0.88
N TYR A 87 13.37 -4.78 2.14
CA TYR A 87 12.53 -3.65 2.51
C TYR A 87 13.14 -2.33 2.01
N GLU A 88 14.44 -2.13 2.20
CA GLU A 88 15.15 -0.94 1.71
C GLU A 88 15.04 -0.82 0.19
N TRP A 89 15.26 -1.92 -0.55
CA TRP A 89 15.12 -1.91 -2.00
C TRP A 89 13.69 -1.61 -2.46
N LEU A 90 12.68 -2.21 -1.82
CA LEU A 90 11.27 -1.88 -2.08
C LEU A 90 10.96 -0.41 -1.77
N ALA A 91 11.54 0.16 -0.72
CA ALA A 91 11.40 1.58 -0.42
C ALA A 91 12.00 2.46 -1.54
N LEU A 92 13.15 2.08 -2.08
CA LEU A 92 13.75 2.78 -3.23
C LEU A 92 12.86 2.69 -4.49
N MET A 93 12.23 1.54 -4.75
CA MET A 93 11.22 1.36 -5.81
C MET A 93 10.00 2.28 -5.60
N LEU A 94 9.50 2.34 -4.37
CA LEU A 94 8.38 3.20 -4.00
C LEU A 94 8.71 4.68 -4.17
N LEU A 95 9.94 5.09 -3.91
CA LEU A 95 10.45 6.45 -4.14
C LEU A 95 10.81 6.73 -5.60
N GLN A 96 10.79 5.73 -6.49
CA GLN A 96 11.30 5.83 -7.86
C GLN A 96 12.76 6.33 -7.90
N SER A 97 13.56 5.88 -6.94
CA SER A 97 14.94 6.31 -6.82
C SER A 97 15.74 5.87 -8.05
N PRO A 98 16.49 6.78 -8.71
CA PRO A 98 17.35 6.41 -9.84
C PRO A 98 18.36 5.32 -9.49
N ARG A 99 18.70 5.16 -8.21
CA ARG A 99 19.62 4.16 -7.64
C ARG A 99 19.27 2.70 -7.93
N THR A 100 18.08 2.48 -8.46
CA THR A 100 17.57 1.15 -8.77
C THR A 100 17.55 0.88 -10.27
N PHE A 101 17.73 1.90 -11.09
CA PHE A 101 17.80 1.78 -12.53
C PHE A 101 19.16 1.22 -12.94
N LYS A 102 19.15 0.38 -13.97
CA LYS A 102 20.37 -0.21 -14.52
C LYS A 102 21.39 0.82 -14.99
N ASP A 103 20.91 1.93 -15.53
CA ASP A 103 21.75 2.98 -16.11
C ASP A 103 22.25 4.01 -15.09
N ASP A 104 22.05 3.76 -13.79
CA ASP A 104 22.56 4.66 -12.76
C ASP A 104 24.09 4.73 -12.76
N ARG A 105 24.61 5.95 -12.59
CA ARG A 105 26.04 6.26 -12.62
C ARG A 105 26.50 7.04 -11.40
N ILE A 106 25.64 7.20 -10.39
CA ILE A 106 26.02 7.89 -9.16
C ILE A 106 27.17 7.14 -8.49
N ASP A 107 28.19 7.91 -8.11
CA ASP A 107 29.41 7.42 -7.45
C ASP A 107 29.04 6.60 -6.18
N PRO A 108 29.53 5.35 -6.05
CA PRO A 108 29.31 4.53 -4.86
C PRO A 108 29.75 5.15 -3.54
N LEU A 109 30.70 6.10 -3.57
CA LEU A 109 31.11 6.86 -2.38
C LEU A 109 30.05 7.87 -1.94
N LEU A 110 29.18 8.32 -2.84
CA LEU A 110 28.09 9.25 -2.56
C LEU A 110 26.78 8.55 -2.21
N SER A 111 26.54 7.36 -2.76
CA SER A 111 25.37 6.55 -2.42
C SER A 111 25.67 5.06 -2.50
N ARG A 112 25.23 4.31 -1.49
CA ARG A 112 25.38 2.84 -1.42
C ARG A 112 24.08 2.08 -1.63
N CYS A 113 22.96 2.80 -1.74
CA CYS A 113 21.65 2.22 -2.03
C CYS A 113 21.71 1.50 -3.38
N ARG A 114 21.45 0.18 -3.37
CA ARG A 114 21.48 -0.72 -4.53
C ARG A 114 20.57 -1.91 -4.27
N ALA A 115 20.28 -2.70 -5.30
CA ALA A 115 19.60 -3.97 -5.13
C ALA A 115 20.43 -4.93 -4.25
N PRO A 116 19.80 -5.63 -3.29
CA PRO A 116 20.49 -6.55 -2.40
C PRO A 116 20.92 -7.83 -3.10
N GLY A 117 21.97 -8.45 -2.54
CA GLY A 117 22.54 -9.70 -3.04
C GLY A 117 23.67 -9.53 -4.06
N ILE A 118 24.30 -10.66 -4.41
CA ILE A 118 25.46 -10.72 -5.32
C ILE A 118 25.00 -10.91 -6.79
N SER A 119 23.86 -11.57 -6.99
CA SER A 119 23.26 -11.80 -8.30
C SER A 119 22.02 -10.94 -8.47
N VAL A 120 22.10 -9.95 -9.35
CA VAL A 120 20.99 -9.08 -9.70
C VAL A 120 20.65 -9.30 -11.17
N THR A 121 19.35 -9.42 -11.48
CA THR A 121 18.88 -9.57 -12.86
C THR A 121 18.21 -8.28 -13.30
N SER A 122 18.63 -7.72 -14.43
CA SER A 122 17.94 -6.57 -15.00
C SER A 122 16.64 -7.03 -15.64
N SER A 123 15.51 -6.49 -15.17
CA SER A 123 14.18 -6.81 -15.70
C SER A 123 13.37 -5.53 -15.90
N GLY A 124 12.41 -5.58 -16.83
CA GLY A 124 11.42 -4.54 -17.02
C GLY A 124 10.33 -4.68 -15.98
N LEU A 125 10.10 -3.63 -15.18
CA LEU A 125 9.04 -3.61 -14.17
C LEU A 125 7.93 -2.62 -14.54
N VAL A 126 6.75 -2.90 -13.97
CA VAL A 126 5.60 -2.00 -13.97
C VAL A 126 5.28 -1.67 -12.52
N LYS A 127 5.16 -0.38 -12.22
CA LYS A 127 4.72 0.11 -10.92
C LYS A 127 3.30 0.64 -11.05
N VAL A 128 2.40 0.09 -10.24
CA VAL A 128 1.04 0.59 -10.12
C VAL A 128 0.84 1.15 -8.71
N THR A 129 0.28 2.35 -8.61
CA THR A 129 0.06 3.04 -7.33
C THR A 129 -1.37 3.58 -7.28
N TRP A 130 -2.12 3.17 -6.27
CA TRP A 130 -3.38 3.81 -5.91
C TRP A 130 -3.14 4.70 -4.69
N GLN A 131 -3.56 5.96 -4.79
CA GLN A 131 -3.40 6.94 -3.71
C GLN A 131 -4.75 7.57 -3.39
N GLY A 132 -5.13 7.54 -2.11
CA GLY A 132 -6.35 8.17 -1.62
C GLY A 132 -6.95 7.45 -0.42
N PHE A 133 -8.24 7.67 -0.18
CA PHE A 133 -8.98 7.04 0.90
C PHE A 133 -9.57 5.72 0.42
N LEU A 134 -8.82 4.63 0.63
CA LEU A 134 -9.13 3.29 0.18
C LEU A 134 -9.65 2.45 1.34
N SER A 135 -10.68 1.64 1.11
CA SER A 135 -11.20 0.76 2.16
C SER A 135 -10.33 -0.49 2.33
N PRO A 136 -10.21 -1.04 3.56
CA PRO A 136 -9.49 -2.29 3.79
C PRO A 136 -10.04 -3.45 2.95
N MET A 137 -11.36 -3.47 2.73
CA MET A 137 -12.01 -4.48 1.89
C MET A 137 -11.57 -4.40 0.43
N TRP A 138 -11.48 -3.18 -0.12
CA TRP A 138 -10.96 -2.96 -1.46
C TRP A 138 -9.49 -3.42 -1.57
N ALA A 139 -8.66 -3.06 -0.59
CA ALA A 139 -7.23 -3.43 -0.59
C ALA A 139 -7.04 -4.96 -0.54
N HIS A 140 -7.79 -5.64 0.35
CA HIS A 140 -7.79 -7.10 0.45
C HIS A 140 -8.24 -7.77 -0.85
N LYS A 141 -9.38 -7.34 -1.42
CA LYS A 141 -9.90 -7.90 -2.66
C LYS A 141 -8.90 -7.75 -3.80
N THR A 142 -8.33 -6.56 -3.95
CA THR A 142 -7.32 -6.26 -4.98
C THR A 142 -6.09 -7.16 -4.81
N PHE A 143 -5.60 -7.33 -3.57
CA PHE A 143 -4.46 -8.20 -3.28
C PHE A 143 -4.74 -9.66 -3.64
N VAL A 144 -5.91 -10.19 -3.28
CA VAL A 144 -6.31 -11.57 -3.61
C VAL A 144 -6.46 -11.75 -5.12
N GLU A 145 -7.10 -10.80 -5.81
CA GLU A 145 -7.24 -10.84 -7.27
C GLU A 145 -5.86 -10.84 -7.95
N MET A 146 -4.93 -10.00 -7.49
CA MET A 146 -3.55 -10.01 -8.01
C MET A 146 -2.88 -11.38 -7.80
N LEU A 147 -2.97 -11.96 -6.61
CA LEU A 147 -2.41 -13.29 -6.33
C LEU A 147 -2.99 -14.38 -7.24
N LEU A 148 -4.30 -14.35 -7.49
CA LEU A 148 -4.97 -15.33 -8.35
C LEU A 148 -4.60 -15.17 -9.83
N THR A 149 -4.16 -13.99 -10.26
CA THR A 149 -3.68 -13.75 -11.63
C THR A 149 -2.22 -14.14 -11.85
N LEU A 150 -1.47 -14.47 -10.80
CA LEU A 150 -0.09 -14.91 -10.94
C LEU A 150 -0.03 -16.26 -11.67
N PRO A 151 0.82 -16.41 -12.70
CA PRO A 151 0.96 -17.67 -13.42
C PRO A 151 1.46 -18.78 -12.49
N SER A 152 0.81 -19.95 -12.55
CA SER A 152 1.03 -21.08 -11.65
C SER A 152 2.45 -21.68 -11.72
N ASP A 153 3.17 -21.45 -12.82
CA ASP A 153 4.54 -21.95 -13.03
C ASP A 153 5.60 -21.20 -12.20
N GLU A 154 5.27 -20.03 -11.65
CA GLU A 154 6.16 -19.25 -10.77
C GLU A 154 5.94 -19.60 -9.29
N VAL A 155 4.74 -20.05 -8.90
CA VAL A 155 4.39 -20.37 -7.50
C VAL A 155 5.13 -21.62 -7.00
N ALA A 156 5.55 -22.51 -7.90
CA ALA A 156 6.32 -23.72 -7.57
C ALA A 156 7.85 -23.48 -7.44
N ARG A 157 8.33 -22.24 -7.63
CA ARG A 157 9.76 -21.87 -7.55
C ARG A 157 10.12 -20.97 -6.37
N TYR A 158 9.15 -20.63 -5.52
CA TYR A 158 9.36 -19.93 -4.25
C TYR A 158 9.42 -20.91 -3.08
#